data_AF-T2J9Q4-F1
#
_entry.id   AF-T2J9Q4-F1
#
_cell.length_a   1.000
_cell.length_b   1.000
_cell.length_c   1.000
_cell.angle_alpha   90.00
_cell.angle_beta   90.00
_cell.angle_gamma   90.00
#
_symmetry.space_group_name_H-M   'P 1'
#
loop_
_entity.id
_entity.type
_entity.pdbx_description
1 polymer ?
#
loop_
_entity_poly.entity_id
_entity_poly.type
_entity_poly.pdbx_seq_one_letter_code
_entity_poly.pdbx_strand_id
1 'polypeptide(L)' 'MIKLLVEGNEAVVRTARSIFPLAEKANDESTADLLTQRMSLHEKNAWMLRSLL' A
#
# COMPACT_ATOMS: atom_id res chain seq x y z
N MET A 1 -2.94 -12.09 -16.18
CA MET A 1 -3.94 -11.78 -15.13
C MET A 1 -3.30 -11.60 -13.75
N ILE A 2 -2.60 -12.59 -13.17
CA ILE A 2 -1.97 -12.46 -11.83
C ILE A 2 -0.89 -11.36 -11.77
N LYS A 3 -0.02 -11.25 -12.78
CA LYS A 3 0.99 -10.17 -12.86
C LYS A 3 0.36 -8.77 -12.75
N LEU A 4 -0.76 -8.53 -13.43
CA LEU A 4 -1.49 -7.26 -13.37
C LEU A 4 -2.05 -6.97 -11.96
N LEU A 5 -2.49 -8.01 -11.24
CA LEU A 5 -2.96 -7.87 -9.86
C LEU A 5 -1.81 -7.55 -8.89
N VAL A 6 -0.63 -8.15 -9.09
CA VAL A 6 0.58 -7.81 -8.32
C VAL A 6 0.92 -6.33 -8.52
N GLU A 7 1.02 -5.89 -9.78
CA GLU A 7 1.32 -4.49 -10.13
C GLU A 7 0.30 -3.52 -9.55
N GLY A 8 -0.99 -3.88 -9.56
CA GLY A 8 -2.06 -3.07 -8.97
C GLY A 8 -1.91 -2.90 -7.46
N ASN A 9 -1.60 -3.98 -6.72
CA ASN A 9 -1.35 -3.89 -5.28
C ASN A 9 -0.12 -3.04 -4.96
N GLU A 10 0.98 -3.23 -5.71
CA GLU A 10 2.21 -2.45 -5.53
C GLU A 10 2.00 -0.95 -5.86
N ALA A 11 1.14 -0.63 -6.84
CA ALA A 11 0.79 0.75 -7.16
C ALA A 11 0.09 1.46 -5.98
N VAL A 12 -0.83 0.76 -5.29
CA VAL A 12 -1.50 1.30 -4.09
C VAL A 12 -0.48 1.54 -2.98
N VAL A 13 0.43 0.59 -2.74
CA VAL A 13 1.49 0.73 -1.73
C VAL A 13 2.40 1.92 -2.02
N ARG A 14 2.86 2.07 -3.27
CA ARG A 14 3.68 3.23 -3.66
C ARG A 14 2.96 4.55 -3.44
N THR A 15 1.67 4.61 -3.79
CA THR A 15 0.85 5.81 -3.61
C THR A 15 0.69 6.15 -2.13
N ALA A 16 0.34 5.17 -1.31
CA ALA A 16 0.20 5.37 0.14
C ALA A 16 1.52 5.83 0.78
N ARG A 17 2.66 5.23 0.40
CA ARG A 17 3.99 5.62 0.87
C ARG A 17 4.37 7.05 0.46
N SER A 18 3.92 7.51 -0.70
CA SER A 18 4.17 8.89 -1.16
C SER A 18 3.34 9.95 -0.41
N ILE A 19 2.14 9.59 0.07
CA ILE A 19 1.23 10.50 0.79
C ILE A 19 1.56 10.54 2.28
N PHE A 20 2.11 9.45 2.83
CA PHE A 20 2.39 9.31 4.27
C PHE A 20 3.14 10.52 4.89
N PRO A 21 4.23 11.04 4.29
CA PRO A 21 4.95 12.19 4.85
C PRO A 21 4.10 13.48 4.91
N LEU A 22 3.12 13.62 4.00
CA LEU A 22 2.20 14.75 4.02
C LEU A 22 1.21 14.63 5.18
N ALA A 23 0.68 13.43 5.43
CA ALA A 23 -0.19 13.16 6.57
C ALA A 23 0.53 13.40 7.90
N GLU A 24 1.78 12.91 8.03
CA GLU A 24 2.62 13.18 9.21
C GLU A 24 2.88 14.68 9.40
N LYS A 25 3.25 15.40 8.33
CA LYS A 25 3.50 16.85 8.40
C LYS A 25 2.26 17.64 8.83
N ALA A 26 1.07 17.17 8.48
CA ALA A 26 -0.20 17.78 8.86
C ALA A 26 -0.66 17.39 10.28
N ASN A 27 0.04 16.49 10.97
CA ASN A 27 -0.43 15.81 12.20
C ASN A 27 -1.81 15.15 12.02
N ASP A 28 -2.08 14.63 10.81
CA ASP A 28 -3.30 13.88 10.53
C ASP A 28 -3.09 12.40 10.84
N GLU A 29 -3.20 12.07 12.13
CA GLU A 29 -3.01 10.72 12.66
C GLU A 29 -4.00 9.72 12.07
N SER A 30 -5.24 10.13 11.82
CA SER A 30 -6.28 9.26 11.27
C SER A 30 -5.94 8.83 9.84
N THR A 31 -5.49 9.77 9.01
CA THR A 31 -5.04 9.45 7.65
C THR A 31 -3.77 8.62 7.67
N ALA A 32 -2.79 8.93 8.53
CA ALA A 32 -1.56 8.16 8.64
C ALA A 32 -1.82 6.69 9.04
N ASP A 33 -2.71 6.45 10.01
CA ASP A 33 -3.09 5.10 10.41
C ASP A 33 -3.77 4.33 9.27
N LEU A 34 -4.74 4.96 8.59
CA LEU A 34 -5.41 4.36 7.43
C LEU A 34 -4.43 3.97 6.32
N LEU A 35 -3.46 4.85 6.02
CA LEU A 35 -2.42 4.55 5.03
C LEU A 35 -1.54 3.36 5.46
N THR A 36 -1.18 3.29 6.74
CA THR A 36 -0.41 2.17 7.31
C THR A 36 -1.13 0.84 7.13
N GLN A 37 -2.41 0.78 7.51
CA GLN A 37 -3.22 -0.43 7.38
C GLN A 37 -3.35 -0.86 5.91
N ARG A 38 -3.59 0.09 5.00
CA ARG A 38 -3.69 -0.20 3.56
C ARG A 38 -2.38 -0.72 2.98
N MET A 39 -1.25 -0.12 3.33
CA MET A 39 0.07 -0.61 2.89
C MET A 39 0.30 -2.05 3.33
N SER A 40 0.07 -2.37 4.61
CA SER A 40 0.24 -3.72 5.15
C SER A 40 -0.61 -4.76 4.41
N LEU A 41 -1.89 -4.47 4.19
CA LEU A 41 -2.80 -5.38 3.46
C LEU A 41 -2.35 -5.60 2.02
N HIS A 42 -2.03 -4.52 1.28
CA HIS A 42 -1.67 -4.61 -0.13
C HIS A 42 -0.29 -5.24 -0.34
N GLU A 43 0.69 -4.99 0.54
CA GLU A 43 1.99 -5.65 0.53
C GLU A 43 1.84 -7.16 0.75
N LYS A 44 1.02 -7.58 1.73
CA LYS A 44 0.72 -9.00 1.97
C LYS A 44 0.06 -9.65 0.75
N ASN A 45 -0.92 -8.99 0.14
CA ASN A 45 -1.59 -9.50 -1.06
C ASN A 45 -0.62 -9.63 -2.25
N ALA A 46 0.22 -8.62 -2.49
CA ALA A 46 1.24 -8.69 -3.54
C ALA A 46 2.25 -9.82 -3.29
N TRP A 47 2.64 -10.06 -2.05
CA TRP A 47 3.51 -11.18 -1.68
C TRP A 47 2.86 -12.54 -1.97
N MET A 48 1.61 -12.76 -1.54
CA MET A 48 0.89 -14.02 -1.80
C MET A 48 0.63 -14.23 -3.30
N LEU A 49 0.37 -13.17 -4.06
CA LEU A 49 0.18 -13.28 -5.51
C LEU A 49 1.49 -13.59 -6.25
N ARG A 50 2.64 -13.09 -5.75
CA ARG A 50 3.97 -13.42 -6.31
C ARG A 50 4.34 -14.89 -6.13
N SER A 51 3.81 -15.59 -5.12
CA SER A 51 4.05 -17.04 -4.97
C SER A 51 3.23 -17.91 -5.93
N LEU A 52 2.35 -17.32 -6.75
CA LEU A 52 1.55 -18.00 -7.78
C LEU A 52 2.12 -17.80 -9.20
N LEU A 53 3.30 -17.18 -9.32
CA LEU A 53 4.01 -16.92 -10.57
C LEU A 53 5.25 -17.81 -10.67
#